data_AF-A0A4R8WH27-F1
#
_entry.id   AF-A0A4R8WH27-F1
#
_cell.length_a   1.000
_cell.length_b   1.000
_cell.length_c   1.000
_cell.angle_alpha   90.00
_cell.angle_beta   90.00
_cell.angle_gamma   90.00
#
_symmetry.space_group_name_H-M   'P 1'
#
loop_
_entity.id
_entity.type
_entity.pdbx_description
1 polymer ?
#
loop_
_entity_poly.entity_id
_entity_poly.type
_entity_poly.pdbx_seq_one_letter_code
_entity_poly.pdbx_strand_id
1 'polypeptide(L)'
;MPESSLDAFARFLAKWFVKGRRASGAIYEAVKPYLAKAFTATFGTRKRKILAASLALAILVGVTGMTVGGNYSEEQARIAAVAVKAEKDAALATAAASRKLGDARSDAAERLITGEGFRVESADYAVPEDTAALEAALTKLRTIHYSGTAAEVSTASSKVSIWVETIGDRPIPHDWRISCNDAKYTAHDFPTFRDVWASTLELVSCTPGTMTGDFYTDIQNAAVASGASPSIDKVGTLYAVCADLSFGTYGSLASYSDSQVKELTGALTICPDQPSAPLIQLKITAQAKAAADLASGAVFGSGVRRIGENIQPGVYVSEGSAGCYWERLDSTGEIIDNNFIMGATRAQVTVQSSDYSFNSTGCSQWRRQ
;
A
#
# COMPACT_ATOMS: atom_id res chain seq x y z
N MET A 1 -42.83 -19.42 -5.04
CA MET A 1 -42.86 -20.66 -5.85
C MET A 1 -43.77 -20.40 -7.04
N PRO A 2 -43.28 -20.47 -8.29
CA PRO A 2 -44.14 -20.35 -9.46
C PRO A 2 -44.93 -21.64 -9.65
N GLU A 3 -46.24 -21.54 -9.89
CA GLU A 3 -47.14 -22.67 -10.10
C GLU A 3 -46.68 -23.52 -11.30
N SER A 4 -46.73 -24.84 -11.14
CA SER A 4 -46.30 -25.79 -12.19
C SER A 4 -47.22 -25.72 -13.41
N SER A 5 -46.66 -25.92 -14.60
CA SER A 5 -47.41 -25.95 -15.87
C SER A 5 -48.55 -26.98 -15.89
N LEU A 6 -48.49 -27.99 -15.04
CA LEU A 6 -49.52 -29.00 -14.84
C LEU A 6 -50.79 -28.44 -14.16
N ASP A 7 -50.66 -27.49 -13.22
CA ASP A 7 -51.82 -26.87 -12.56
C ASP A 7 -52.55 -25.87 -13.47
N ALA A 8 -51.82 -25.25 -14.40
CA ALA A 8 -52.42 -24.41 -15.44
C ALA A 8 -53.18 -25.28 -16.47
N PHE A 9 -52.60 -26.42 -16.87
CA PHE A 9 -53.22 -27.37 -17.79
C PHE A 9 -54.46 -28.06 -17.18
N ALA A 10 -54.40 -28.46 -15.90
CA ALA A 10 -55.53 -29.04 -15.18
C ALA A 10 -56.71 -28.07 -15.05
N ARG A 11 -56.44 -26.78 -14.77
CA ARG A 11 -57.50 -25.74 -14.73
C ARG A 11 -58.10 -25.44 -16.09
N PHE A 12 -57.33 -25.55 -17.18
CA PHE A 12 -57.83 -25.43 -18.54
C PHE A 12 -58.78 -26.59 -18.89
N LEU A 13 -58.38 -27.84 -18.60
CA LEU A 13 -59.23 -29.02 -18.80
C LEU A 13 -60.53 -28.96 -17.97
N ALA A 14 -60.45 -28.50 -16.72
CA ALA A 14 -61.62 -28.36 -15.85
C ALA A 14 -62.63 -27.32 -16.38
N LYS A 15 -62.15 -26.17 -16.89
CA LYS A 15 -63.02 -25.14 -17.50
C LYS A 15 -63.67 -25.64 -18.80
N TRP A 16 -62.96 -26.45 -19.58
CA TRP A 16 -63.47 -27.08 -20.80
C TRP A 16 -64.56 -28.12 -20.48
N PHE A 17 -64.35 -28.93 -19.45
CA PHE A 17 -65.30 -29.94 -18.99
C PHE A 17 -66.61 -29.32 -18.46
N VAL A 18 -66.54 -28.19 -17.76
CA VAL A 18 -67.73 -27.45 -17.28
C VAL A 18 -68.52 -26.81 -18.43
N LYS A 19 -67.84 -26.34 -19.49
CA LYS A 19 -68.49 -25.75 -20.67
C LYS A 19 -69.15 -26.81 -21.57
N GLY A 20 -68.56 -28.02 -21.67
CA GLY A 20 -69.13 -29.16 -22.38
C GLY A 20 -70.34 -29.82 -21.68
N ARG A 21 -70.46 -29.69 -20.36
CA ARG A 21 -71.54 -30.30 -19.56
C ARG A 21 -72.92 -29.67 -19.79
N ARG A 22 -73.00 -28.41 -20.27
CA ARG A 22 -74.28 -27.74 -20.56
C ARG A 22 -74.92 -28.15 -21.88
N ALA A 23 -74.19 -28.82 -22.77
CA ALA A 23 -74.68 -29.24 -24.09
C ALA A 23 -75.09 -30.73 -24.18
N SER A 24 -75.00 -31.49 -23.08
CA SER A 24 -75.03 -32.97 -23.09
C SER A 24 -76.19 -33.61 -22.31
N GLY A 25 -77.17 -32.82 -21.84
CA GLY A 25 -78.32 -33.35 -21.09
C GLY A 25 -79.30 -34.19 -21.94
N ALA A 26 -79.51 -33.84 -23.21
CA ALA A 26 -80.50 -34.51 -24.08
C ALA A 26 -79.98 -35.80 -24.74
N ILE A 27 -78.67 -35.89 -25.01
CA ILE A 27 -78.05 -37.05 -25.66
C ILE A 27 -77.79 -38.18 -24.64
N TYR A 28 -77.51 -37.84 -23.38
CA TYR A 28 -77.29 -38.81 -22.31
C TYR A 28 -78.53 -39.68 -22.03
N GLU A 29 -79.74 -39.11 -22.04
CA GLU A 29 -80.99 -39.88 -21.84
C GLU A 29 -81.36 -40.74 -23.05
N ALA A 30 -80.95 -40.38 -24.27
CA ALA A 30 -81.23 -41.16 -25.48
C ALA A 30 -80.34 -42.42 -25.62
N VAL A 31 -79.13 -42.41 -25.06
CA VAL A 31 -78.14 -43.50 -25.19
C VAL A 31 -78.09 -44.42 -23.96
N LYS A 32 -78.68 -43.99 -22.84
CA LYS A 32 -78.81 -44.71 -21.56
C LYS A 32 -79.29 -46.17 -21.69
N PRO A 33 -80.31 -46.54 -22.50
CA PRO A 33 -80.75 -47.93 -22.60
C PRO A 33 -79.80 -48.85 -23.39
N TYR A 34 -78.90 -48.29 -24.22
CA TYR A 34 -77.94 -49.07 -25.00
C TYR A 34 -76.64 -49.35 -24.23
N LEU A 35 -76.21 -48.41 -23.38
CA LEU A 35 -75.04 -48.61 -22.51
C LEU A 35 -75.30 -49.62 -21.39
N ALA A 36 -76.53 -49.74 -20.90
CA ALA A 36 -76.90 -50.69 -19.85
C ALA A 36 -76.86 -52.16 -20.32
N LYS A 37 -77.06 -52.44 -21.62
CA LYS A 37 -77.01 -53.81 -22.18
C LYS A 37 -75.59 -54.29 -22.52
N ALA A 38 -74.65 -53.40 -22.79
CA ALA A 38 -73.25 -53.77 -23.05
C ALA A 38 -72.44 -54.06 -21.76
N PHE A 39 -72.95 -53.63 -20.60
CA PHE A 39 -72.22 -53.72 -19.34
C PHE A 39 -72.40 -55.04 -18.58
N THR A 40 -73.39 -55.87 -18.92
CA THR A 40 -73.76 -57.06 -18.14
C THR A 40 -73.33 -58.41 -18.73
N ALA A 41 -72.61 -58.42 -19.85
CA ALA A 41 -72.03 -59.65 -20.37
C ALA A 41 -70.50 -59.54 -20.49
N THR A 42 -69.80 -60.22 -19.56
CA THR A 42 -68.42 -60.72 -19.72
C THR A 42 -67.27 -59.72 -19.47
N PHE A 43 -66.86 -59.51 -18.20
CA PHE A 43 -65.59 -58.82 -17.90
C PHE A 43 -64.73 -59.50 -16.83
N GLY A 44 -63.66 -60.16 -17.28
CA GLY A 44 -62.51 -60.59 -16.49
C GLY A 44 -61.19 -59.97 -16.98
N THR A 45 -60.38 -59.50 -16.02
CA THR A 45 -58.99 -58.95 -16.07
C THR A 45 -58.77 -57.45 -16.40
N ARG A 46 -57.98 -56.78 -15.53
CA ARG A 46 -57.72 -55.32 -15.46
C ARG A 46 -57.14 -54.68 -16.73
N LYS A 47 -56.32 -55.38 -17.52
CA LYS A 47 -55.66 -54.80 -18.70
C LYS A 47 -56.64 -54.50 -19.85
N ARG A 48 -57.77 -55.20 -19.94
CA ARG A 48 -58.82 -54.91 -20.92
C ARG A 48 -59.73 -53.73 -20.52
N LYS A 49 -59.82 -53.38 -19.23
CA LYS A 49 -60.59 -52.22 -18.76
C LYS A 49 -59.94 -50.89 -19.16
N ILE A 50 -58.60 -50.84 -19.15
CA ILE A 50 -57.84 -49.66 -19.60
C ILE A 50 -57.95 -49.51 -21.12
N LEU A 51 -57.90 -50.63 -21.86
CA LEU A 51 -58.06 -50.65 -23.32
C LEU A 51 -59.49 -50.32 -23.77
N ALA A 52 -60.51 -50.81 -23.06
CA ALA A 52 -61.90 -50.46 -23.34
C ALA A 52 -62.22 -49.00 -22.97
N ALA A 53 -61.62 -48.46 -21.90
CA ALA A 53 -61.77 -47.05 -21.53
C ALA A 53 -61.04 -46.12 -22.51
N SER A 54 -59.84 -46.48 -23.00
CA SER A 54 -59.14 -45.70 -24.01
C SER A 54 -59.81 -45.79 -25.38
N LEU A 55 -60.38 -46.95 -25.76
CA LEU A 55 -61.15 -47.09 -26.99
C LEU A 55 -62.49 -46.33 -26.92
N ALA A 56 -63.18 -46.37 -25.78
CA ALA A 56 -64.40 -45.59 -25.56
C ALA A 56 -64.12 -44.08 -25.55
N LEU A 57 -62.99 -43.64 -25.00
CA LEU A 57 -62.55 -42.24 -25.02
C LEU A 57 -62.12 -41.80 -26.44
N ALA A 58 -61.42 -42.66 -27.18
CA ALA A 58 -61.04 -42.40 -28.56
C ALA A 58 -62.26 -42.36 -29.50
N ILE A 59 -63.26 -43.22 -29.27
CA ILE A 59 -64.54 -43.18 -29.99
C ILE A 59 -65.35 -41.95 -29.56
N LEU A 60 -65.37 -41.56 -28.28
CA LEU A 60 -66.05 -40.35 -27.84
C LEU A 60 -65.42 -39.09 -28.48
N VAL A 61 -64.09 -39.01 -28.48
CA VAL A 61 -63.32 -37.92 -29.09
C VAL A 61 -63.47 -37.94 -30.61
N GLY A 62 -63.44 -39.11 -31.24
CA GLY A 62 -63.64 -39.30 -32.69
C GLY A 62 -65.05 -38.95 -33.16
N VAL A 63 -66.09 -39.28 -32.37
CA VAL A 63 -67.50 -38.97 -32.68
C VAL A 63 -67.82 -37.50 -32.38
N THR A 64 -67.25 -36.89 -31.33
CA THR A 64 -67.32 -35.42 -31.17
C THR A 64 -66.48 -34.67 -32.20
N GLY A 65 -65.46 -35.30 -32.77
CA GLY A 65 -64.63 -34.75 -33.82
C GLY A 65 -65.35 -34.59 -35.17
N MET A 66 -66.44 -35.33 -35.42
CA MET A 66 -67.15 -35.30 -36.69
C MET A 66 -68.30 -34.27 -36.77
N THR A 67 -68.63 -33.55 -35.69
CA THR A 67 -69.78 -32.60 -35.70
C THR A 67 -69.42 -31.16 -35.34
N VAL A 68 -68.15 -30.81 -35.13
CA VAL A 68 -67.68 -29.41 -34.99
C VAL A 68 -66.41 -29.19 -35.82
N GLY A 69 -66.48 -29.51 -37.11
CA GLY A 69 -65.43 -29.21 -38.08
C GLY A 69 -65.41 -27.71 -38.39
N GLY A 70 -64.49 -26.97 -37.78
CA GLY A 70 -64.26 -25.55 -38.10
C GLY A 70 -63.29 -24.86 -37.15
N ASN A 71 -63.41 -25.05 -35.83
CA ASN A 71 -62.68 -24.24 -34.83
C ASN A 71 -61.59 -24.98 -34.04
N TYR A 72 -61.39 -26.29 -34.25
CA TYR A 72 -60.39 -27.06 -33.49
C TYR A 72 -58.99 -27.01 -34.13
N SER A 73 -58.91 -26.95 -35.47
CA SER A 73 -57.64 -26.85 -36.20
C SER A 73 -56.97 -25.48 -36.00
N GLU A 74 -57.74 -24.39 -35.98
CA GLU A 74 -57.22 -23.04 -35.74
C GLU A 74 -56.68 -22.88 -34.31
N GLU A 75 -57.37 -23.41 -33.31
CA GLU A 75 -56.90 -23.36 -31.91
C GLU A 75 -55.66 -24.22 -31.71
N GLN A 76 -55.58 -25.41 -32.32
CA GLN A 76 -54.34 -26.21 -32.30
C GLN A 76 -53.19 -25.51 -33.02
N ALA A 77 -53.43 -24.82 -34.14
CA ALA A 77 -52.41 -24.02 -34.83
C ALA A 77 -51.91 -22.85 -33.96
N ARG A 78 -52.79 -22.18 -33.20
CA ARG A 78 -52.40 -21.12 -32.25
C ARG A 78 -51.52 -21.66 -31.11
N ILE A 79 -51.88 -22.80 -30.52
CA ILE A 79 -51.10 -23.44 -29.46
C ILE A 79 -49.72 -23.88 -30.00
N ALA A 80 -49.67 -24.47 -31.19
CA ALA A 80 -48.41 -24.84 -31.85
C ALA A 80 -47.53 -23.61 -32.13
N ALA A 81 -48.10 -22.49 -32.58
CA ALA A 81 -47.36 -21.24 -32.79
C ALA A 81 -46.80 -20.65 -31.49
N VAL A 82 -47.53 -20.75 -30.37
CA VAL A 82 -47.03 -20.35 -29.04
C VAL A 82 -45.89 -21.25 -28.58
N ALA A 83 -45.96 -22.56 -28.81
CA ALA A 83 -44.88 -23.49 -28.49
C ALA A 83 -43.61 -23.21 -29.31
N VAL A 84 -43.73 -23.02 -30.63
CA VAL A 84 -42.61 -22.66 -31.51
C VAL A 84 -41.97 -21.32 -31.10
N LYS A 85 -42.79 -20.33 -30.71
CA LYS A 85 -42.28 -19.06 -30.20
C LYS A 85 -41.51 -19.26 -28.89
N ALA A 86 -42.05 -20.05 -27.96
CA ALA A 86 -41.40 -20.33 -26.68
C ALA A 86 -40.06 -21.07 -26.87
N GLU A 87 -39.98 -22.03 -27.80
CA GLU A 87 -38.72 -22.71 -28.15
C GLU A 87 -37.70 -21.74 -28.75
N LYS A 88 -38.12 -20.85 -29.65
CA LYS A 88 -37.26 -19.80 -30.22
C LYS A 88 -36.75 -18.84 -29.15
N ASP A 89 -37.63 -18.39 -28.26
CA ASP A 89 -37.26 -17.48 -27.17
C ASP A 89 -36.28 -18.16 -26.19
N ALA A 90 -36.47 -19.45 -25.90
CA ALA A 90 -35.55 -20.26 -25.09
C ALA A 90 -34.17 -20.45 -25.77
N ALA A 91 -34.16 -20.69 -27.09
CA ALA A 91 -32.93 -20.79 -27.88
C ALA A 91 -32.16 -19.46 -27.89
N LEU A 92 -32.86 -18.33 -28.06
CA LEU A 92 -32.28 -16.98 -28.00
C LEU A 92 -31.71 -16.68 -26.61
N ALA A 93 -32.41 -17.05 -25.54
CA ALA A 93 -31.93 -16.89 -24.17
C ALA A 93 -30.66 -17.71 -23.91
N THR A 94 -30.61 -18.96 -24.40
CA THR A 94 -29.42 -19.84 -24.28
C THR A 94 -28.22 -19.28 -25.05
N ALA A 95 -28.44 -18.76 -26.26
CA ALA A 95 -27.40 -18.12 -27.06
C ALA A 95 -26.90 -16.80 -26.41
N ALA A 96 -27.78 -16.03 -25.76
CA ALA A 96 -27.38 -14.84 -25.00
C ALA A 96 -26.56 -15.20 -23.76
N ALA A 97 -26.95 -16.24 -23.01
CA ALA A 97 -26.20 -16.72 -21.84
C ALA A 97 -24.80 -17.25 -22.23
N SER A 98 -24.71 -17.98 -23.35
CA SER A 98 -23.44 -18.49 -23.88
C SER A 98 -22.49 -17.36 -24.29
N ARG A 99 -23.02 -16.30 -24.93
CA ARG A 99 -22.23 -15.10 -25.26
C ARG A 99 -21.69 -14.40 -24.01
N LYS A 100 -22.55 -14.13 -23.02
CA LYS A 100 -22.13 -13.53 -21.74
C LYS A 100 -21.04 -14.35 -21.04
N LEU A 101 -21.14 -15.68 -21.08
CA LEU A 101 -20.12 -16.56 -20.51
C LEU A 101 -18.80 -16.49 -21.30
N GLY A 102 -18.86 -16.44 -22.62
CA GLY A 102 -17.69 -16.24 -23.48
C GLY A 102 -16.98 -14.92 -23.17
N ASP A 103 -17.72 -13.82 -23.09
CA ASP A 103 -17.18 -12.49 -22.77
C ASP A 103 -16.54 -12.48 -21.37
N ALA A 104 -17.23 -13.02 -20.36
CA ALA A 104 -16.71 -13.11 -18.99
C ALA A 104 -15.43 -13.96 -18.91
N ARG A 105 -15.33 -15.03 -19.71
CA ARG A 105 -14.11 -15.84 -19.80
C ARG A 105 -12.99 -15.08 -20.49
N SER A 106 -13.25 -14.38 -21.58
CA SER A 106 -12.24 -13.57 -22.27
C SER A 106 -11.64 -12.53 -21.33
N ASP A 107 -12.49 -11.77 -20.63
CA ASP A 107 -12.07 -10.79 -19.61
C ASP A 107 -11.27 -11.45 -18.49
N ALA A 108 -11.74 -12.60 -17.97
CA ALA A 108 -11.03 -13.33 -16.93
C ALA A 108 -9.65 -13.83 -17.36
N ALA A 109 -9.46 -14.23 -18.63
CA ALA A 109 -8.15 -14.65 -19.14
C ALA A 109 -7.16 -13.48 -19.17
N GLU A 110 -7.59 -12.32 -19.67
CA GLU A 110 -6.79 -11.10 -19.67
C GLU A 110 -6.47 -10.64 -18.24
N ARG A 111 -7.46 -10.70 -17.34
CA ARG A 111 -7.31 -10.34 -15.92
C ARG A 111 -6.33 -11.24 -15.18
N LEU A 112 -6.32 -12.55 -15.49
CA LEU A 112 -5.35 -13.47 -14.90
C LEU A 112 -3.92 -13.14 -15.32
N ILE A 113 -3.69 -12.80 -16.59
CA ILE A 113 -2.36 -12.45 -17.10
C ILE A 113 -1.88 -11.13 -16.47
N THR A 114 -2.69 -10.08 -16.60
CA THR A 114 -2.36 -8.73 -16.10
C THR A 114 -2.22 -8.72 -14.58
N GLY A 115 -3.12 -9.38 -13.85
CA GLY A 115 -3.07 -9.45 -12.40
C GLY A 115 -1.89 -10.27 -11.87
N GLU A 116 -1.49 -11.35 -12.54
CA GLU A 116 -0.30 -12.12 -12.15
C GLU A 116 0.99 -11.33 -12.42
N GLY A 117 1.08 -10.63 -13.55
CA GLY A 117 2.19 -9.71 -13.84
C GLY A 117 2.32 -8.63 -12.77
N PHE A 118 1.20 -7.94 -12.48
CA PHE A 118 1.16 -6.92 -11.44
C PHE A 118 1.54 -7.45 -10.06
N ARG A 119 1.08 -8.66 -9.68
CA ARG A 119 1.45 -9.29 -8.40
C ARG A 119 2.97 -9.48 -8.27
N VAL A 120 3.64 -9.85 -9.36
CA VAL A 120 5.10 -10.02 -9.37
C VAL A 120 5.81 -8.66 -9.30
N GLU A 121 5.36 -7.69 -10.08
CA GLU A 121 5.95 -6.33 -10.13
C GLU A 121 5.76 -5.54 -8.84
N SER A 122 4.70 -5.84 -8.10
CA SER A 122 4.36 -5.19 -6.81
C SER A 122 4.91 -5.91 -5.59
N ALA A 123 5.54 -7.07 -5.75
CA ALA A 123 5.93 -7.94 -4.63
C ALA A 123 6.93 -7.30 -3.64
N ASP A 124 7.70 -6.30 -4.06
CA ASP A 124 8.71 -5.64 -3.23
C ASP A 124 8.19 -4.40 -2.49
N TYR A 125 7.02 -3.87 -2.85
CA TYR A 125 6.43 -2.68 -2.20
C TYR A 125 5.02 -2.89 -1.65
N ALA A 126 4.28 -3.87 -2.16
CA ALA A 126 2.94 -4.17 -1.66
C ALA A 126 3.02 -4.72 -0.23
N VAL A 127 2.02 -4.39 0.58
CA VAL A 127 1.90 -4.96 1.93
C VAL A 127 1.68 -6.48 1.78
N PRO A 128 2.39 -7.34 2.55
CA PRO A 128 2.29 -8.79 2.40
C PRO A 128 0.87 -9.35 2.46
N GLU A 129 0.01 -8.70 3.26
CA GLU A 129 -1.40 -9.03 3.41
C GLU A 129 -2.19 -8.80 2.11
N ASP A 130 -1.94 -7.68 1.43
CA ASP A 130 -2.58 -7.34 0.15
C ASP A 130 -2.08 -8.22 -0.99
N THR A 131 -0.77 -8.53 -1.02
CA THR A 131 -0.19 -9.48 -1.98
C THR A 131 -0.84 -10.86 -1.85
N ALA A 132 -1.00 -11.36 -0.63
CA ALA A 132 -1.66 -12.63 -0.36
C ALA A 132 -3.15 -12.60 -0.76
N ALA A 133 -3.83 -11.47 -0.55
CA ALA A 133 -5.22 -11.31 -0.95
C ALA A 133 -5.42 -11.26 -2.48
N LEU A 134 -4.50 -10.61 -3.20
CA LEU A 134 -4.45 -10.63 -4.66
C LEU A 134 -4.19 -12.05 -5.18
N GLU A 135 -3.24 -12.78 -4.61
CA GLU A 135 -2.97 -14.18 -4.96
C GLU A 135 -4.19 -15.08 -4.74
N ALA A 136 -4.90 -14.90 -3.63
CA ALA A 136 -6.13 -15.64 -3.34
C ALA A 136 -7.24 -15.31 -4.37
N ALA A 137 -7.36 -14.04 -4.80
CA ALA A 137 -8.31 -13.63 -5.82
C ALA A 137 -7.98 -14.24 -7.20
N LEU A 138 -6.70 -14.20 -7.61
CA LEU A 138 -6.21 -14.83 -8.84
C LEU A 138 -6.44 -16.35 -8.83
N THR A 139 -6.16 -17.01 -7.71
CA THR A 139 -6.39 -18.45 -7.54
C THR A 139 -7.88 -18.80 -7.67
N LYS A 140 -8.76 -18.00 -7.04
CA LYS A 140 -10.21 -18.18 -7.18
C LYS A 140 -10.64 -18.02 -8.65
N LEU A 141 -10.19 -16.95 -9.32
CA LEU A 141 -10.53 -16.69 -10.72
C LEU A 141 -10.08 -17.84 -11.62
N ARG A 142 -8.84 -18.31 -11.46
CA ARG A 142 -8.27 -19.45 -12.19
C ARG A 142 -9.08 -20.72 -12.03
N THR A 143 -9.56 -20.99 -10.81
CA THR A 143 -10.35 -22.18 -10.48
C THR A 143 -11.72 -22.17 -11.17
N ILE A 144 -12.39 -21.00 -11.21
CA ILE A 144 -13.75 -20.90 -11.75
C ILE A 144 -13.81 -20.46 -13.22
N HIS A 145 -12.70 -20.02 -13.81
CA HIS A 145 -12.66 -19.48 -15.17
C HIS A 145 -13.32 -20.43 -16.20
N TYR A 146 -13.05 -21.74 -16.12
CA TYR A 146 -13.66 -22.73 -17.03
C TYR A 146 -14.93 -23.41 -16.49
N SER A 147 -15.20 -23.35 -15.20
CA SER A 147 -16.28 -24.13 -14.55
C SER A 147 -17.45 -23.28 -14.02
N GLY A 148 -17.25 -21.98 -13.81
CA GLY A 148 -18.23 -21.05 -13.26
C GLY A 148 -19.22 -20.49 -14.27
N THR A 149 -20.31 -19.92 -13.75
CA THR A 149 -21.27 -19.11 -14.48
C THR A 149 -20.68 -17.75 -14.85
N ALA A 150 -21.28 -17.05 -15.82
CA ALA A 150 -20.82 -15.72 -16.24
C ALA A 150 -20.76 -14.72 -15.07
N ALA A 151 -21.72 -14.78 -14.14
CA ALA A 151 -21.78 -13.91 -12.97
C ALA A 151 -20.65 -14.22 -11.95
N GLU A 152 -20.38 -15.49 -11.70
CA GLU A 152 -19.31 -15.92 -10.80
C GLU A 152 -17.93 -15.53 -11.34
N VAL A 153 -17.68 -15.80 -12.63
CA VAL A 153 -16.42 -15.45 -13.30
C VAL A 153 -16.21 -13.94 -13.29
N SER A 154 -17.24 -13.15 -13.65
CA SER A 154 -17.17 -11.69 -13.62
C SER A 154 -16.92 -11.16 -12.22
N THR A 155 -17.57 -11.71 -11.19
CA THR A 155 -17.36 -11.31 -9.79
C THR A 155 -15.93 -11.61 -9.32
N ALA A 156 -15.38 -12.77 -9.69
CA ALA A 156 -13.99 -13.08 -9.35
C ALA A 156 -12.99 -12.21 -10.14
N SER A 157 -13.28 -11.89 -11.40
CA SER A 157 -12.49 -10.95 -12.21
C SER A 157 -12.45 -9.57 -11.54
N SER A 158 -13.60 -9.02 -11.16
CA SER A 158 -13.68 -7.75 -10.43
C SER A 158 -12.91 -7.77 -9.11
N LYS A 159 -12.87 -8.91 -8.40
CA LYS A 159 -12.09 -9.02 -7.16
C LYS A 159 -10.59 -8.91 -7.40
N VAL A 160 -10.08 -9.40 -8.54
CA VAL A 160 -8.68 -9.16 -8.93
C VAL A 160 -8.47 -7.67 -9.20
N SER A 161 -9.36 -7.01 -9.94
CA SER A 161 -9.27 -5.56 -10.20
C SER A 161 -9.22 -4.73 -8.92
N ILE A 162 -10.09 -5.05 -7.95
CA ILE A 162 -10.14 -4.35 -6.66
C ILE A 162 -8.79 -4.43 -5.95
N TRP A 163 -8.14 -5.59 -5.94
CA TRP A 163 -6.84 -5.74 -5.29
C TRP A 163 -5.71 -5.06 -6.06
N VAL A 164 -5.74 -5.07 -7.40
CA VAL A 164 -4.80 -4.29 -8.21
C VAL A 164 -4.94 -2.79 -7.90
N GLU A 165 -6.17 -2.28 -7.83
CA GLU A 165 -6.45 -0.88 -7.47
C GLU A 165 -6.08 -0.56 -6.02
N THR A 166 -6.25 -1.51 -5.10
CA THR A 166 -5.93 -1.33 -3.67
C THR A 166 -4.42 -1.25 -3.45
N ILE A 167 -3.65 -2.12 -4.11
CA ILE A 167 -2.17 -2.09 -4.04
C ILE A 167 -1.64 -0.85 -4.77
N GLY A 168 -2.22 -0.54 -5.93
CA GLY A 168 -1.89 0.65 -6.70
C GLY A 168 -0.48 0.66 -7.29
N ASP A 169 -0.12 1.83 -7.83
CA ASP A 169 1.21 2.07 -8.37
C ASP A 169 2.26 2.08 -7.26
N ARG A 170 3.52 1.83 -7.64
CA ARG A 170 4.65 1.87 -6.72
C ARG A 170 4.69 3.24 -6.03
N PRO A 171 4.66 3.30 -4.69
CA PRO A 171 4.76 4.56 -3.98
C PRO A 171 6.15 5.17 -4.20
N ILE A 172 6.19 6.46 -4.50
CA ILE A 172 7.43 7.18 -4.76
C ILE A 172 7.87 7.88 -3.47
N PRO A 173 9.11 7.66 -2.98
CA PRO A 173 9.64 8.37 -1.83
C PRO A 173 9.56 9.89 -2.00
N HIS A 174 9.29 10.62 -0.92
CA HIS A 174 9.36 12.07 -0.97
C HIS A 174 10.78 12.53 -1.34
N ASP A 175 10.85 13.48 -2.26
CA ASP A 175 12.07 14.17 -2.67
C ASP A 175 11.77 15.66 -2.86
N TRP A 176 12.80 16.49 -3.03
CA TRP A 176 12.66 17.94 -3.17
C TRP A 176 13.37 18.42 -4.42
N ARG A 177 12.64 19.20 -5.22
CA ARG A 177 13.29 20.15 -6.14
C ARG A 177 14.15 21.10 -5.32
N ILE A 178 15.31 21.45 -5.83
CA ILE A 178 16.23 22.36 -5.14
C ILE A 178 16.34 23.65 -5.95
N SER A 179 16.11 24.78 -5.30
CA SER A 179 16.34 26.09 -5.90
C SER A 179 17.64 26.66 -5.36
N CYS A 180 18.60 26.94 -6.24
CA CYS A 180 19.89 27.48 -5.84
C CYS A 180 20.15 28.83 -6.48
N ASN A 181 20.78 29.74 -5.73
CA ASN A 181 21.20 31.03 -6.24
C ASN A 181 22.65 30.96 -6.71
N ASP A 182 22.95 31.62 -7.83
CA ASP A 182 24.33 31.91 -8.24
C ASP A 182 24.88 33.17 -7.53
N ALA A 183 26.15 33.49 -7.79
CA ALA A 183 26.81 34.67 -7.23
C ALA A 183 26.13 36.03 -7.58
N LYS A 184 25.23 36.05 -8.59
CA LYS A 184 24.42 37.21 -8.98
C LYS A 184 23.00 37.17 -8.39
N TYR A 185 22.71 36.21 -7.50
CA TYR A 185 21.38 35.97 -6.94
C TYR A 185 20.33 35.60 -7.99
N THR A 186 20.75 35.00 -9.10
CA THR A 186 19.82 34.39 -10.05
C THR A 186 19.46 32.99 -9.56
N ALA A 187 18.17 32.70 -9.45
CA ALA A 187 17.68 31.40 -9.02
C ALA A 187 17.68 30.38 -10.17
N HIS A 188 18.14 29.17 -9.88
CA HIS A 188 18.20 28.03 -10.78
C HIS A 188 17.54 26.82 -10.10
N ASP A 189 16.57 26.20 -10.78
CA ASP A 189 15.84 25.07 -10.22
C ASP A 189 16.35 23.73 -10.74
N PHE A 190 16.68 22.86 -9.81
CA PHE A 190 17.19 21.51 -10.05
C PHE A 190 16.14 20.48 -9.64
N PRO A 191 16.00 19.36 -10.38
CA PRO A 191 15.08 18.28 -10.00
C PRO A 191 15.42 17.67 -8.63
N THR A 192 16.70 17.48 -8.32
CA THR A 192 17.20 16.94 -7.05
C THR A 192 18.49 17.64 -6.61
N PHE A 193 18.94 17.41 -5.38
CA PHE A 193 20.25 17.90 -4.93
C PHE A 193 21.43 17.30 -5.72
N ARG A 194 21.25 16.13 -6.34
CA ARG A 194 22.30 15.47 -7.12
C ARG A 194 22.56 16.20 -8.42
N ASP A 195 21.51 16.77 -9.01
CA ASP A 195 21.61 17.61 -10.20
C ASP A 195 22.36 18.91 -9.89
N VAL A 196 22.25 19.42 -8.66
CA VAL A 196 23.05 20.56 -8.19
C VAL A 196 24.54 20.21 -8.20
N TRP A 197 24.91 19.01 -7.72
CA TRP A 197 26.30 18.57 -7.71
C TRP A 197 26.89 18.35 -9.10
N ALA A 198 26.05 18.00 -10.08
CA ALA A 198 26.44 17.86 -11.47
C ALA A 198 26.50 19.21 -12.23
N SER A 199 26.01 20.28 -11.62
CA SER A 199 25.98 21.61 -12.22
C SER A 199 27.39 22.20 -12.36
N THR A 200 27.62 22.93 -13.45
CA THR A 200 28.84 23.72 -13.65
C THR A 200 28.66 25.18 -13.22
N LEU A 201 27.50 25.54 -12.66
CA LEU A 201 27.22 26.90 -12.20
C LEU A 201 27.95 27.18 -10.89
N GLU A 202 28.41 28.42 -10.72
CA GLU A 202 28.96 28.91 -9.46
C GLU A 202 27.82 29.30 -8.52
N LEU A 203 27.32 28.31 -7.78
CA LEU A 203 26.22 28.45 -6.85
C LEU A 203 26.72 28.87 -5.45
N VAL A 204 25.90 29.62 -4.71
CA VAL A 204 26.27 30.18 -3.39
C VAL A 204 25.34 29.75 -2.26
N SER A 205 24.10 29.36 -2.55
CA SER A 205 23.15 28.85 -1.56
C SER A 205 22.03 28.07 -2.22
N CYS A 206 21.44 27.13 -1.50
CA CYS A 206 20.29 26.37 -1.96
C CYS A 206 19.15 26.36 -0.92
N THR A 207 17.92 26.24 -1.40
CA THR A 207 16.72 26.09 -0.57
C THR A 207 15.84 24.98 -1.12
N PRO A 208 15.04 24.31 -0.26
CA PRO A 208 14.11 23.31 -0.74
C PRO A 208 12.97 24.01 -1.50
N GLY A 209 12.71 23.51 -2.70
CA GLY A 209 11.54 23.85 -3.49
C GLY A 209 10.39 22.89 -3.24
N THR A 210 9.66 22.58 -4.31
CA THR A 210 8.48 21.71 -4.25
C THR A 210 8.85 20.28 -3.88
N MET A 211 8.12 19.72 -2.91
CA MET A 211 8.17 18.31 -2.56
C MET A 211 7.43 17.47 -3.61
N THR A 212 8.01 16.33 -3.99
CA THR A 212 7.40 15.32 -4.86
C THR A 212 7.24 14.01 -4.11
N GLY A 213 6.60 12.99 -4.70
CA GLY A 213 6.41 11.67 -4.08
C GLY A 213 5.20 11.58 -3.16
N ASP A 214 5.00 10.41 -2.58
CA ASP A 214 3.76 9.98 -1.93
C ASP A 214 3.94 9.69 -0.43
N PHE A 215 5.16 9.41 0.02
CA PHE A 215 5.41 9.01 1.41
C PHE A 215 6.80 9.38 1.92
N TYR A 216 6.92 9.50 3.25
CA TYR A 216 8.20 9.72 3.92
C TYR A 216 8.93 8.41 4.19
N THR A 217 10.22 8.35 3.85
CA THR A 217 11.07 7.18 4.06
C THR A 217 11.51 7.04 5.52
N ASP A 218 11.96 5.85 5.90
CA ASP A 218 12.57 5.60 7.21
C ASP A 218 13.78 6.50 7.47
N ILE A 219 14.56 6.83 6.43
CA ILE A 219 15.71 7.74 6.51
C ILE A 219 15.24 9.16 6.89
N GLN A 220 14.17 9.65 6.26
CA GLN A 220 13.62 10.97 6.56
C GLN A 220 13.02 11.01 7.97
N ASN A 221 12.29 9.97 8.36
CA ASN A 221 11.73 9.84 9.70
C ASN A 221 12.83 9.77 10.78
N ALA A 222 13.90 9.02 10.51
CA ALA A 222 15.04 8.92 11.41
C ALA A 222 15.78 10.27 11.54
N ALA A 223 15.90 11.03 10.46
CA ALA A 223 16.49 12.37 10.51
C ALA A 223 15.70 13.29 11.46
N VAL A 224 14.37 13.29 11.40
CA VAL A 224 13.52 14.04 12.34
C VAL A 224 13.68 13.51 13.77
N ALA A 225 13.65 12.20 13.97
CA ALA A 225 13.79 11.58 15.30
C ALA A 225 15.15 11.89 15.97
N SER A 226 16.21 12.08 15.18
CA SER A 226 17.53 12.49 15.67
C SER A 226 17.62 13.98 16.06
N GLY A 227 16.58 14.77 15.75
CA GLY A 227 16.56 16.21 15.91
C GLY A 227 17.35 16.97 14.85
N ALA A 228 17.67 16.34 13.71
CA ALA A 228 18.29 17.01 12.57
C ALA A 228 17.32 17.95 11.84
N SER A 229 16.02 17.65 11.90
CA SER A 229 14.96 18.51 11.39
C SER A 229 13.87 18.67 12.46
N PRO A 230 13.26 19.86 12.60
CA PRO A 230 12.27 20.12 13.64
C PRO A 230 10.97 19.33 13.46
N SER A 231 10.65 18.93 12.22
CA SER A 231 9.44 18.19 11.88
C SER A 231 9.55 17.59 10.49
N ILE A 232 8.71 16.59 10.19
CA ILE A 232 8.77 15.85 8.91
C ILE A 232 8.46 16.73 7.69
N ASP A 233 7.62 17.75 7.83
CA ASP A 233 7.34 18.73 6.78
C ASP A 233 8.52 19.68 6.49
N LYS A 234 9.53 19.71 7.37
CA LYS A 234 10.76 20.51 7.22
C LYS A 234 11.98 19.68 6.83
N VAL A 235 11.81 18.39 6.56
CA VAL A 235 12.95 17.51 6.19
C VAL A 235 13.61 17.93 4.87
N GLY A 236 12.88 18.65 4.00
CA GLY A 236 13.43 19.23 2.77
C GLY A 236 14.61 20.17 3.01
N THR A 237 14.71 20.83 4.17
CA THR A 237 15.89 21.65 4.50
C THR A 237 17.17 20.81 4.47
N LEU A 238 17.12 19.55 4.89
CA LEU A 238 18.28 18.65 4.84
C LEU A 238 18.69 18.32 3.40
N TYR A 239 17.74 18.29 2.46
CA TYR A 239 18.02 18.10 1.03
C TYR A 239 18.71 19.35 0.44
N ALA A 240 18.32 20.54 0.87
CA ALA A 240 19.02 21.77 0.48
C ALA A 240 20.44 21.85 1.07
N VAL A 241 20.63 21.41 2.32
CA VAL A 241 21.96 21.24 2.92
C VAL A 241 22.79 20.27 2.07
N CYS A 242 22.24 19.11 1.71
CA CYS A 242 22.90 18.17 0.80
C CYS A 242 23.34 18.84 -0.51
N ALA A 243 22.51 19.70 -1.09
CA ALA A 243 22.82 20.40 -2.33
C ALA A 243 24.00 21.37 -2.21
N ASP A 244 24.08 22.15 -1.13
CA ASP A 244 25.06 23.24 -1.00
C ASP A 244 26.24 22.96 -0.07
N LEU A 245 26.37 21.78 0.53
CA LEU A 245 27.46 21.45 1.47
C LEU A 245 28.88 21.78 0.96
N SER A 246 29.12 21.77 -0.35
CA SER A 246 30.44 22.05 -0.95
C SER A 246 30.77 23.53 -1.16
N PHE A 247 29.77 24.43 -1.12
CA PHE A 247 29.95 25.85 -1.45
C PHE A 247 29.16 26.81 -0.54
N GLY A 248 28.10 26.33 0.09
CA GLY A 248 27.27 27.06 1.02
C GLY A 248 27.92 27.25 2.39
N THR A 249 27.14 27.83 3.29
CA THR A 249 27.59 28.21 4.64
C THR A 249 28.20 27.04 5.39
N TYR A 250 27.56 25.86 5.36
CA TYR A 250 28.04 24.71 6.11
C TYR A 250 29.43 24.22 5.71
N GLY A 251 29.76 24.26 4.42
CA GLY A 251 31.07 23.87 3.91
C GLY A 251 32.20 24.78 4.40
N SER A 252 31.92 26.08 4.53
CA SER A 252 32.92 27.11 4.83
C SER A 252 33.18 27.34 6.33
N LEU A 253 32.30 26.86 7.22
CA LEU A 253 32.48 27.04 8.66
C LEU A 253 33.69 26.26 9.21
N ALA A 254 34.40 26.88 10.16
CA ALA A 254 35.54 26.26 10.86
C ALA A 254 35.10 25.27 11.95
N SER A 255 33.97 25.53 12.61
CA SER A 255 33.35 24.69 13.64
C SER A 255 31.83 24.82 13.60
N TYR A 256 31.13 23.90 14.25
CA TYR A 256 29.67 23.84 14.27
C TYR A 256 29.13 24.01 15.69
N SER A 257 27.88 24.44 15.83
CA SER A 257 27.15 24.27 17.09
C SER A 257 26.57 22.85 17.17
N ASP A 258 26.14 22.41 18.36
CA ASP A 258 25.52 21.09 18.53
C ASP A 258 24.29 20.89 17.63
N SER A 259 23.52 21.96 17.39
CA SER A 259 22.38 21.93 16.46
C SER A 259 22.84 21.71 15.02
N GLN A 260 23.89 22.40 14.59
CA GLN A 260 24.45 22.25 13.24
C GLN A 260 25.05 20.86 13.05
N VAL A 261 25.66 20.27 14.08
CA VAL A 261 26.14 18.87 14.01
C VAL A 261 24.98 17.90 13.76
N LYS A 262 23.83 18.10 14.43
CA LYS A 262 22.64 17.26 14.20
C LYS A 262 22.12 17.41 12.77
N GLU A 263 21.98 18.65 12.30
CA GLU A 263 21.50 18.93 10.94
C GLU A 263 22.43 18.31 9.88
N LEU A 264 23.74 18.48 10.03
CA LEU A 264 24.73 17.89 9.13
C LEU A 264 24.71 16.37 9.17
N THR A 265 24.58 15.77 10.35
CA THR A 265 24.50 14.30 10.49
C THR A 265 23.25 13.75 9.83
N GLY A 266 22.10 14.42 10.00
CA GLY A 266 20.85 14.04 9.33
C GLY A 266 20.92 14.22 7.81
N ALA A 267 21.48 15.33 7.33
CA ALA A 267 21.73 15.56 5.91
C ALA A 267 22.63 14.47 5.34
N LEU A 268 23.75 14.13 5.97
CA LEU A 268 24.65 13.07 5.50
C LEU A 268 24.06 11.66 5.59
N THR A 269 22.98 11.46 6.36
CA THR A 269 22.21 10.20 6.30
C THR A 269 21.35 10.14 5.03
N ILE A 270 20.86 11.30 4.55
CA ILE A 270 20.11 11.43 3.29
C ILE A 270 21.05 11.38 2.07
N CYS A 271 22.21 12.04 2.15
CA CYS A 271 23.21 12.15 1.09
C CYS A 271 24.59 11.65 1.52
N PRO A 272 24.77 10.34 1.78
CA PRO A 272 26.04 9.80 2.26
C PRO A 272 27.19 9.94 1.25
N ASP A 273 26.87 10.14 -0.02
CA ASP A 273 27.81 10.28 -1.12
C ASP A 273 28.08 11.74 -1.52
N GLN A 274 27.71 12.69 -0.66
CA GLN A 274 28.01 14.10 -0.88
C GLN A 274 29.55 14.31 -0.98
N PRO A 275 30.07 15.03 -2.00
CA PRO A 275 31.51 15.11 -2.27
C PRO A 275 32.39 15.62 -1.10
N SER A 276 31.86 16.56 -0.32
CA SER A 276 32.49 17.14 0.87
C SER A 276 32.19 16.37 2.17
N ALA A 277 31.36 15.31 2.13
CA ALA A 277 31.00 14.53 3.32
C ALA A 277 32.20 14.08 4.17
N PRO A 278 33.32 13.58 3.60
CA PRO A 278 34.48 13.19 4.41
C PRO A 278 35.08 14.35 5.20
N LEU A 279 35.16 15.55 4.60
CA LEU A 279 35.70 16.73 5.27
C LEU A 279 34.79 17.21 6.40
N ILE A 280 33.48 17.20 6.17
CA ILE A 280 32.47 17.57 7.17
C ILE A 280 32.50 16.59 8.34
N GLN A 281 32.58 15.29 8.07
CA GLN A 281 32.66 14.26 9.10
C GLN A 281 33.92 14.39 9.97
N LEU A 282 35.06 14.77 9.37
CA LEU A 282 36.29 15.06 10.11
C LEU A 282 36.11 16.25 11.05
N LYS A 283 35.47 17.34 10.60
CA LYS A 283 35.17 18.51 11.44
C LYS A 283 34.24 18.16 12.62
N ILE A 284 33.16 17.42 12.35
CA ILE A 284 32.23 16.93 13.38
C ILE A 284 32.97 16.09 14.42
N THR A 285 33.81 15.15 13.96
CA THR A 285 34.57 14.26 14.85
C THR A 285 35.59 15.03 15.69
N ALA A 286 36.30 16.00 15.09
CA ALA A 286 37.25 16.85 15.80
C ALA A 286 36.57 17.70 16.88
N GLN A 287 35.36 18.20 16.61
CA GLN A 287 34.58 18.92 17.60
C GLN A 287 34.10 18.02 18.74
N ALA A 288 33.60 16.83 18.44
CA ALA A 288 33.19 15.87 19.45
C ALA A 288 34.37 15.47 20.36
N LYS A 289 35.55 15.26 19.78
CA LYS A 289 36.82 15.06 20.51
C LYS A 289 37.12 16.25 21.42
N ALA A 290 37.07 17.48 20.89
CA ALA A 290 37.36 18.68 21.67
C ALA A 290 36.37 18.87 22.85
N ALA A 291 35.08 18.60 22.63
CA ALA A 291 34.07 18.62 23.68
C ALA A 291 34.31 17.55 24.74
N ALA A 292 34.65 16.32 24.34
CA ALA A 292 34.99 15.25 25.26
C ALA A 292 36.24 15.57 26.09
N ASP A 293 37.27 16.14 25.47
CA ASP A 293 38.51 16.53 26.14
C ASP A 293 38.26 17.65 27.17
N LEU A 294 37.37 18.60 26.87
CA LEU A 294 36.94 19.62 27.83
C LEU A 294 36.14 19.01 28.99
N ALA A 295 35.18 18.13 28.68
CA ALA A 295 34.33 17.50 29.68
C ALA A 295 35.12 16.57 30.63
N SER A 296 36.16 15.91 30.14
CA SER A 296 37.01 15.04 30.96
C SER A 296 38.13 15.78 31.70
N GLY A 297 38.27 17.10 31.52
CA GLY A 297 39.40 17.86 32.05
C GLY A 297 40.76 17.49 31.43
N ALA A 298 40.75 16.87 30.24
CA ALA A 298 41.97 16.65 29.46
C ALA A 298 42.44 17.95 28.81
N VAL A 299 41.51 18.87 28.52
CA VAL A 299 41.79 20.23 28.09
C VAL A 299 41.07 21.20 29.02
N PHE A 300 41.74 22.24 29.50
CA PHE A 300 41.11 23.27 30.32
C PHE A 300 41.85 24.61 30.22
N GLY A 301 41.12 25.71 30.46
CA GLY A 301 41.69 27.05 30.53
C GLY A 301 42.00 27.49 31.96
N SER A 302 42.35 28.77 32.11
CA SER A 302 42.61 29.43 33.41
C SER A 302 41.50 29.20 34.46
N GLY A 303 41.87 29.40 35.72
CA GLY A 303 41.04 29.21 36.90
C GLY A 303 41.41 27.98 37.73
N VAL A 304 40.72 27.85 38.87
CA VAL A 304 40.92 26.76 39.84
C VAL A 304 40.24 25.48 39.34
N ARG A 305 40.96 24.36 39.43
CA ARG A 305 40.51 23.00 39.07
C ARG A 305 40.82 22.06 40.23
N ARG A 306 39.81 21.36 40.74
CA ARG A 306 40.02 20.27 41.71
C ARG A 306 40.58 19.04 41.03
N ILE A 307 41.58 18.42 41.65
CA ILE A 307 42.20 17.19 41.16
C ILE A 307 41.32 16.00 41.54
N GLY A 308 41.12 15.07 40.60
CA GLY A 308 40.20 13.93 40.74
C GLY A 308 38.75 14.27 40.40
N GLU A 309 38.35 15.55 40.45
CA GLU A 309 37.01 16.02 40.08
C GLU A 309 36.99 16.74 38.72
N ASN A 310 37.66 17.90 38.60
CA ASN A 310 37.63 18.71 37.38
C ASN A 310 38.70 18.27 36.38
N ILE A 311 39.87 17.83 36.88
CA ILE A 311 40.98 17.35 36.07
C ILE A 311 41.59 16.12 36.77
N GLN A 312 42.20 15.22 36.01
CA GLN A 312 42.80 13.99 36.56
C GLN A 312 44.31 14.17 36.75
N PRO A 313 44.97 13.43 37.65
CA PRO A 313 46.43 13.46 37.78
C PRO A 313 47.12 13.15 36.45
N GLY A 314 48.20 13.85 36.14
CA GLY A 314 48.90 13.69 34.87
C GLY A 314 49.82 14.85 34.51
N VAL A 315 50.43 14.73 33.33
CA VAL A 315 51.27 15.77 32.76
C VAL A 315 50.42 16.68 31.87
N TYR A 316 50.43 17.96 32.18
CA TYR A 316 49.71 18.98 31.44
C TYR A 316 50.68 19.97 30.80
N VAL A 317 50.39 20.34 29.56
CA VAL A 317 51.19 21.28 28.78
C VAL A 317 50.33 22.44 28.31
N SER A 318 50.84 23.66 28.43
CA SER A 318 50.26 24.87 27.84
C SER A 318 51.26 25.48 26.86
N GLU A 319 50.84 25.65 25.61
CA GLU A 319 51.66 26.28 24.55
C GLU A 319 51.37 27.78 24.47
N GLY A 320 52.38 28.61 24.19
CA GLY A 320 52.24 30.08 24.07
C GLY A 320 52.02 30.79 25.41
N SER A 321 52.75 30.40 26.45
CA SER A 321 52.50 30.75 27.87
C SER A 321 53.17 32.04 28.37
N ALA A 322 53.26 33.11 27.57
CA ALA A 322 53.82 34.38 28.06
C ALA A 322 52.88 35.06 29.08
N GLY A 323 53.38 35.38 30.27
CA GLY A 323 52.56 35.90 31.38
C GLY A 323 51.73 34.83 32.10
N CYS A 324 52.07 33.55 31.92
CA CYS A 324 51.36 32.42 32.53
C CYS A 324 51.84 32.19 33.97
N TYR A 325 50.94 32.37 34.93
CA TYR A 325 51.10 31.90 36.30
C TYR A 325 50.36 30.59 36.50
N TRP A 326 50.99 29.62 37.15
CA TRP A 326 50.30 28.42 37.62
C TRP A 326 50.77 28.03 39.02
N GLU A 327 49.90 27.34 39.75
CA GLU A 327 50.20 26.80 41.08
C GLU A 327 49.46 25.48 41.32
N ARG A 328 50.09 24.61 42.11
CA ARG A 328 49.53 23.40 42.70
C ARG A 328 49.34 23.68 44.18
N LEU A 329 48.17 23.35 44.71
CA LEU A 329 47.76 23.65 46.07
C LEU A 329 47.39 22.37 46.81
N ASP A 330 47.67 22.33 48.11
CA ASP A 330 47.24 21.25 49.00
C ASP A 330 45.81 21.45 49.50
N SER A 331 45.33 20.54 50.36
CA SER A 331 43.95 20.57 50.90
C SER A 331 43.64 21.78 51.77
N THR A 332 44.67 22.48 52.28
CA THR A 332 44.54 23.69 53.10
C THR A 332 44.63 24.97 52.28
N GLY A 333 45.00 24.86 51.01
CA GLY A 333 45.23 25.99 50.10
C GLY A 333 46.68 26.52 50.15
N GLU A 334 47.61 25.79 50.76
CA GLU A 334 49.03 26.12 50.70
C GLU A 334 49.64 25.71 49.35
N ILE A 335 50.57 26.51 48.85
CA ILE A 335 51.25 26.26 47.57
C ILE A 335 52.25 25.12 47.74
N ILE A 336 52.04 24.05 46.97
CA ILE A 336 52.98 22.93 46.80
C ILE A 336 54.10 23.32 45.83
N ASP A 337 53.72 23.91 44.70
CA ASP A 337 54.62 24.33 43.62
C ASP A 337 53.95 25.41 42.77
N ASN A 338 54.72 26.34 42.25
CA ASN A 338 54.22 27.39 41.37
C ASN A 338 55.31 27.92 40.42
N ASN A 339 54.88 28.59 39.36
CA ASN A 339 55.82 29.29 38.49
C ASN A 339 55.14 30.46 37.77
N PHE A 340 55.92 31.50 37.46
CA PHE A 340 55.53 32.59 36.59
C PHE A 340 56.38 32.62 35.32
N ILE A 341 55.76 32.27 34.20
CA ILE A 341 56.43 32.13 32.91
C ILE A 341 56.34 33.45 32.14
N MET A 342 57.44 34.19 32.11
CA MET A 342 57.50 35.52 31.48
C MET A 342 57.41 35.47 29.95
N GLY A 343 58.06 34.50 29.30
CA GLY A 343 58.18 34.48 27.84
C GLY A 343 58.52 33.12 27.24
N ALA A 344 58.41 32.02 28.00
CA ALA A 344 58.61 30.70 27.43
C ALA A 344 57.41 30.32 26.54
N THR A 345 57.71 29.67 25.42
CA THR A 345 56.70 29.21 24.46
C THR A 345 55.95 27.97 24.95
N ARG A 346 56.39 27.33 26.04
CA ARG A 346 55.80 26.10 26.57
C ARG A 346 55.92 26.05 28.09
N ALA A 347 54.82 25.68 28.75
CA ALA A 347 54.75 25.33 30.16
C ALA A 347 54.39 23.85 30.30
N GLN A 348 55.04 23.13 31.20
CA GLN A 348 54.73 21.74 31.50
C GLN A 348 54.65 21.56 33.02
N VAL A 349 53.56 20.94 33.49
CA VAL A 349 53.33 20.69 34.91
C VAL A 349 52.92 19.23 35.11
N THR A 350 53.50 18.58 36.11
CA THR A 350 53.04 17.27 36.56
C THR A 350 52.12 17.46 37.75
N VAL A 351 50.82 17.25 37.53
CA VAL A 351 49.78 17.28 38.56
C VAL A 351 49.72 15.89 39.21
N GLN A 352 49.99 15.83 40.51
CA GLN A 352 50.03 14.58 41.25
C GLN A 352 48.67 14.23 41.84
N SER A 353 48.45 12.96 42.15
CA SER A 353 47.21 12.51 42.80
C SER A 353 47.04 13.00 44.24
N SER A 354 48.12 13.47 44.87
CA SER A 354 48.11 14.07 46.21
C SER A 354 47.77 15.56 46.19
N ASP A 355 47.78 16.20 45.03
CA ASP A 355 47.42 17.61 44.91
C ASP A 355 45.92 17.77 45.13
N TYR A 356 45.52 18.88 45.74
CA TYR A 356 44.10 19.14 45.96
C TYR A 356 43.50 19.99 44.84
N SER A 357 44.21 21.03 44.42
CA SER A 357 43.79 21.84 43.28
C SER A 357 44.95 22.38 42.46
N PHE A 358 44.68 22.61 41.18
CA PHE A 358 45.54 23.33 40.26
C PHE A 358 44.87 24.67 39.91
N ASN A 359 45.61 25.76 39.96
CA ASN A 359 45.12 27.07 39.51
C ASN A 359 46.08 27.64 38.46
N SER A 360 45.53 28.33 37.47
CA SER A 360 46.34 29.04 36.48
C SER A 360 45.68 30.33 36.02
N THR A 361 46.48 31.34 35.71
CA THR A 361 46.04 32.65 35.24
C THR A 361 46.98 33.15 34.16
N GLY A 362 46.44 33.73 33.09
CA GLY A 362 47.23 34.22 31.96
C GLY A 362 47.88 33.12 31.12
N CYS A 363 47.51 31.85 31.34
CA CYS A 363 47.97 30.72 30.55
C CYS A 363 47.00 30.44 29.40
N SER A 364 47.56 29.94 28.29
CA SER A 364 46.79 29.26 27.24
C SER A 364 46.11 27.99 27.80
N GLN A 365 45.36 27.29 26.95
CA GLN A 365 44.76 26.02 27.33
C GLN A 365 45.84 25.00 27.73
N TRP A 366 45.64 24.38 28.88
CA TRP A 366 46.36 23.20 29.34
C TRP A 366 45.82 21.96 28.64
N ARG A 367 46.70 21.09 28.15
CA ARG A 367 46.38 19.82 27.49
C ARG A 367 47.13 18.68 28.16
N ARG A 368 46.41 17.65 28.58
CA ARG A 368 46.99 16.41 29.10
C ARG A 368 47.76 15.71 27.98
N GLN A 369 48.98 15.28 28.26
CA GLN A 369 49.85 14.57 27.32
C GLN A 369 49.59 13.07 27.28
#